data_AF-A0A8I1MTX8-F1
#
_entry.id   AF-A0A8I1MTX8-F1
#
_cell.length_a   1.000
_cell.length_b   1.000
_cell.length_c   1.000
_cell.angle_alpha   90.00
_cell.angle_beta   90.00
_cell.angle_gamma   90.00
#
_symmetry.space_group_name_H-M   'P 1'
#
loop_
_entity.id
_entity.type
_entity.pdbx_description
1 polymer ?
#
loop_
_entity_poly.entity_id
_entity_poly.type
_entity_poly.pdbx_seq_one_letter_code
_entity_poly.pdbx_strand_id
1 'polypeptide(L)'
;MSEMMNEYEMTRAQLADLVEETQGFLTTEELKAVRGYLEHGECGLAFEHLCDALRDGTTEMSPRQYAQLERLGIRMEIDSMEWLGLPHGRRWHVREFRQRPSSL
;
A
#
# COMPACT_ATOMS: atom_id res chain seq x y z
N MET A 1 26.67 -9.61 -8.43
CA MET A 1 25.99 -8.63 -7.56
C MET A 1 25.38 -7.49 -8.39
N SER A 2 24.52 -7.76 -9.39
CA SER A 2 24.20 -6.70 -10.39
C SER A 2 22.75 -6.55 -10.83
N GLU A 3 21.83 -7.48 -10.51
CA GLU A 3 20.42 -7.35 -10.92
C GLU A 3 19.49 -7.22 -9.71
N MET A 4 19.60 -8.11 -8.72
CA MET A 4 18.83 -8.01 -7.45
C MET A 4 19.04 -6.69 -6.69
N MET A 5 20.27 -6.16 -6.67
CA MET A 5 20.56 -4.90 -5.98
C MET A 5 19.85 -3.72 -6.67
N ASN A 6 19.72 -3.79 -8.00
CA ASN A 6 19.00 -2.81 -8.80
C ASN A 6 17.48 -2.90 -8.59
N GLU A 7 16.92 -4.12 -8.54
CA GLU A 7 15.48 -4.30 -8.30
C GLU A 7 15.04 -3.85 -6.90
N TYR A 8 15.86 -4.12 -5.88
CA TYR A 8 15.60 -3.67 -4.52
C TYR A 8 15.67 -2.14 -4.41
N GLU A 9 16.71 -1.51 -4.95
CA GLU A 9 16.84 -0.04 -4.97
C GLU A 9 15.71 0.63 -5.76
N MET A 10 15.32 0.06 -6.90
CA MET A 10 14.17 0.52 -7.67
C MET A 10 12.86 0.41 -6.89
N THR A 11 12.66 -0.69 -6.16
CA THR A 11 11.45 -0.91 -5.34
C THR A 11 11.39 0.10 -4.20
N ARG A 12 12.52 0.31 -3.52
CA ARG A 12 12.64 1.32 -2.46
C ARG A 12 12.37 2.73 -2.97
N ALA A 13 12.93 3.11 -4.12
CA ALA A 13 12.71 4.42 -4.73
C ALA A 13 11.23 4.63 -5.10
N GLN A 14 10.61 3.63 -5.76
CA GLN A 14 9.21 3.71 -6.15
C GLN A 14 8.25 3.74 -4.95
N LEU A 15 8.59 3.06 -3.86
CA LEU A 15 7.84 3.13 -2.61
C LEU A 15 8.01 4.51 -1.96
N ALA A 16 9.22 5.07 -1.93
CA ALA A 16 9.44 6.43 -1.45
C ALA A 16 8.65 7.47 -2.25
N ASP A 17 8.64 7.38 -3.58
CA ASP A 17 7.84 8.25 -4.45
C ASP A 17 6.34 8.15 -4.13
N LEU A 18 5.83 6.93 -3.91
CA LEU A 18 4.44 6.71 -3.53
C LEU A 18 4.11 7.31 -2.16
N VAL A 19 5.02 7.19 -1.19
CA VAL A 19 4.88 7.82 0.14
C VAL A 19 4.80 9.34 0.00
N GLU A 20 5.63 9.95 -0.85
CA GLU A 20 5.57 11.40 -1.10
C GLU A 20 4.26 11.81 -1.81
N GLU A 21 3.78 11.02 -2.78
CA GLU A 21 2.51 11.28 -3.45
C GLU A 21 1.29 11.15 -2.52
N THR A 22 1.40 10.36 -1.46
CA THR A 22 0.31 10.05 -0.52
C THR A 22 0.44 10.74 0.83
N GLN A 23 1.53 11.48 1.08
CA GLN A 23 1.83 12.09 2.39
C GLN A 23 0.70 12.98 2.94
N GLY A 24 -0.10 13.59 2.07
CA GLY A 24 -1.24 14.42 2.46
C GLY A 24 -2.43 13.64 3.03
N PHE A 25 -2.40 12.30 2.97
CA PHE A 25 -3.42 11.40 3.52
C PHE A 25 -3.04 10.86 4.89
N LEU A 26 -1.76 10.98 5.26
CA LEU A 26 -1.19 10.43 6.49
C LEU A 26 -1.03 11.53 7.54
N THR A 27 -1.14 11.15 8.81
CA THR A 27 -0.67 11.97 9.93
C THR A 27 0.85 12.10 9.90
N THR A 28 1.38 13.09 10.62
CA THR A 28 2.84 13.27 10.78
C THR A 28 3.50 12.04 11.42
N GLU A 29 2.81 11.35 12.33
CA GLU A 29 3.33 10.16 13.01
C GLU A 29 3.40 8.94 12.07
N GLU A 30 2.34 8.69 11.30
CA GLU A 30 2.30 7.61 10.30
C GLU A 30 3.34 7.84 9.21
N LEU A 31 3.43 9.06 8.68
CA LEU A 31 4.43 9.39 7.67
C LEU A 31 5.86 9.18 8.20
N LYS A 32 6.10 9.55 9.46
CA LYS A 32 7.40 9.35 10.11
C LYS A 32 7.71 7.86 10.29
N ALA A 33 6.73 7.04 10.68
CA ALA A 33 6.91 5.60 10.82
C ALA A 33 7.29 4.96 9.48
N VAL A 34 6.51 5.23 8.43
CA VAL A 34 6.76 4.69 7.08
C VAL A 34 8.15 5.10 6.55
N ARG A 35 8.54 6.37 6.72
CA ARG A 35 9.87 6.84 6.32
C ARG A 35 10.99 6.16 7.12
N GLY A 36 10.79 5.93 8.42
CA GLY A 36 11.76 5.22 9.26
C GLY A 36 12.04 3.81 8.75
N TYR A 37 11.01 3.05 8.38
CA TYR A 37 11.17 1.72 7.78
C TYR A 37 11.92 1.78 6.43
N LEU A 38 11.61 2.76 5.57
CA LEU A 38 12.33 2.97 4.31
C LEU A 38 13.81 3.33 4.49
N GLU A 39 14.14 4.12 5.51
CA GLU A 39 15.53 4.48 5.86
C GLU A 39 16.33 3.27 6.30
N HIS A 40 15.69 2.34 7.02
CA HIS A 40 16.29 1.10 7.50
C HIS A 40 16.33 -0.02 6.45
N GLY A 41 15.71 0.19 5.28
CA GLY A 41 15.63 -0.81 4.22
C GLY A 41 14.55 -1.86 4.43
N GLU A 42 13.58 -1.60 5.30
CA GLU A 42 12.48 -2.50 5.58
C GLU A 42 11.30 -2.19 4.66
N CYS A 43 11.48 -2.40 3.35
CA CYS A 43 10.49 -2.00 2.33
C CYS A 43 9.12 -2.69 2.50
N GLY A 44 9.11 -3.95 2.96
CA GLY A 44 7.86 -4.68 3.24
C GLY A 44 7.07 -4.04 4.40
N LEU A 45 7.73 -3.79 5.52
CA LEU A 45 7.11 -3.10 6.67
C LEU A 45 6.66 -1.69 6.30
N ALA A 46 7.49 -0.94 5.58
CA ALA A 46 7.11 0.38 5.09
C ALA A 46 5.83 0.35 4.25
N PHE A 47 5.67 -0.68 3.42
CA PHE A 47 4.49 -0.86 2.58
C PHE A 47 3.25 -1.24 3.38
N GLU A 48 3.35 -2.18 4.31
CA GLU A 48 2.25 -2.58 5.20
C GLU A 48 1.75 -1.38 6.03
N HIS A 49 2.68 -0.65 6.66
CA HIS A 49 2.35 0.55 7.42
C HIS A 49 1.74 1.67 6.56
N LEU A 50 2.18 1.80 5.31
CA LEU A 50 1.55 2.73 4.38
C LEU A 50 0.10 2.30 4.07
N CYS A 51 -0.14 1.01 3.84
CA CYS A 51 -1.48 0.50 3.57
C CYS A 51 -2.43 0.70 4.77
N ASP A 52 -1.95 0.44 5.99
CA ASP A 52 -2.71 0.68 7.21
C ASP A 52 -3.09 2.16 7.36
N ALA A 53 -2.13 3.07 7.19
CA ALA A 53 -2.40 4.50 7.28
C ALA A 53 -3.37 4.98 6.19
N LEU A 54 -3.29 4.42 4.97
CA LEU A 54 -4.21 4.72 3.88
C LEU A 54 -5.62 4.16 4.09
N ARG A 55 -5.75 3.07 4.86
CA ARG A 55 -7.04 2.48 5.19
C ARG A 55 -7.80 3.32 6.21
N ASP A 56 -7.08 3.85 7.20
CA ASP A 56 -7.64 4.68 8.26
C ASP A 56 -7.77 6.16 7.85
N GLY A 57 -7.10 6.55 6.77
CA GLY A 57 -7.14 7.90 6.20
C GLY A 57 -8.53 8.30 5.69
N THR A 58 -8.83 9.60 5.75
CA THR A 58 -10.11 10.17 5.31
C THR A 58 -10.16 10.51 3.81
N THR A 59 -9.06 10.32 3.09
CA THR A 59 -8.90 10.79 1.71
C THR A 59 -8.68 9.61 0.78
N GLU A 60 -9.47 9.54 -0.28
CA GLU A 60 -9.35 8.47 -1.28
C GLU A 60 -8.10 8.65 -2.12
N MET A 61 -7.41 7.54 -2.38
CA MET A 61 -6.34 7.50 -3.37
C MET A 61 -6.90 7.67 -4.79
N SER A 62 -6.10 8.24 -5.69
CA SER A 62 -6.40 8.17 -7.10
C SER A 62 -6.24 6.73 -7.63
N PRO A 63 -6.97 6.34 -8.69
CA PRO A 63 -6.78 5.03 -9.33
C PRO A 63 -5.35 4.78 -9.81
N ARG A 64 -4.59 5.84 -10.13
CA ARG A 64 -3.18 5.76 -10.52
C ARG A 64 -2.30 5.36 -9.33
N GLN A 65 -2.48 6.02 -8.18
CA GLN A 65 -1.76 5.71 -6.95
C GLN A 65 -2.05 4.28 -6.49
N TYR A 66 -3.32 3.85 -6.54
CA TYR A 66 -3.68 2.47 -6.18
C TYR A 66 -3.00 1.45 -7.10
N ALA A 67 -3.00 1.68 -8.42
CA ALA A 67 -2.33 0.78 -9.35
C ALA A 67 -0.80 0.74 -9.16
N GLN A 68 -0.19 1.83 -8.70
CA GLN A 68 1.24 1.85 -8.34
C GLN A 68 1.51 1.05 -7.07
N LEU A 69 0.67 1.24 -6.05
CA LEU A 69 0.70 0.50 -4.80
C LEU A 69 0.55 -1.02 -5.05
N GLU A 70 -0.46 -1.43 -5.84
CA GLU A 70 -0.68 -2.83 -6.20
C GLU A 70 0.53 -3.46 -6.90
N ARG A 71 1.15 -2.75 -7.86
CA ARG A 71 2.35 -3.25 -8.54
C ARG A 71 3.54 -3.43 -7.60
N LEU A 72 3.68 -2.55 -6.60
CA LEU A 72 4.73 -2.65 -5.59
C LEU A 72 4.49 -3.86 -4.68
N GLY A 73 3.26 -4.03 -4.18
CA GLY A 73 2.89 -5.19 -3.35
C GLY A 73 3.12 -6.52 -4.06
N ILE A 74 2.71 -6.63 -5.33
CA ILE A 74 2.96 -7.83 -6.15
C ILE A 74 4.46 -8.10 -6.32
N ARG A 75 5.26 -7.06 -6.61
CA ARG A 75 6.71 -7.24 -6.79
C ARG A 75 7.40 -7.67 -5.49
N MET A 76 6.95 -7.16 -4.35
CA MET A 76 7.48 -7.52 -3.03
C MET A 76 6.91 -8.82 -2.48
N GLU A 77 6.03 -9.51 -3.24
CA GLU A 77 5.38 -10.75 -2.82
C GLU A 77 4.58 -10.61 -1.50
N ILE A 78 4.06 -9.40 -1.22
CA ILE A 78 3.23 -9.12 -0.04
C ILE A 78 1.82 -9.70 -0.27
N ASP A 79 1.14 -10.11 0.79
CA ASP A 79 -0.25 -10.60 0.68
C ASP A 79 -1.15 -9.49 0.16
N SER A 80 -1.91 -9.80 -0.90
CA SER A 80 -2.88 -8.88 -1.49
C SER A 80 -3.91 -8.32 -0.50
N MET A 81 -4.19 -9.03 0.60
CA MET A 81 -5.07 -8.56 1.67
C MET A 81 -4.60 -7.26 2.32
N GLU A 82 -3.29 -6.96 2.24
CA GLU A 82 -2.71 -5.73 2.77
C GLU A 82 -3.19 -4.48 2.02
N TRP A 83 -3.52 -4.58 0.72
CA TRP A 83 -3.98 -3.42 -0.07
C TRP A 83 -5.34 -3.57 -0.73
N LEU A 84 -5.91 -4.78 -0.75
CA LEU A 84 -7.26 -4.99 -1.23
C LEU A 84 -8.26 -4.23 -0.37
N GLY A 85 -9.13 -3.46 -1.01
CA GLY A 85 -10.16 -2.69 -0.32
C GLY A 85 -9.76 -1.27 0.04
N LEU A 86 -8.51 -0.85 -0.22
CA LEU A 86 -8.11 0.53 0.04
C LEU A 86 -8.99 1.52 -0.75
N PRO A 87 -9.41 2.62 -0.11
CA PRO A 87 -10.27 3.61 -0.73
C PRO A 87 -9.54 4.24 -1.92
N HIS A 88 -10.07 3.98 -3.11
CA HIS A 88 -9.55 4.57 -4.34
C HIS A 88 -10.72 4.85 -5.27
N GLY A 89 -10.72 6.02 -5.93
CA GLY A 89 -11.88 6.63 -6.61
C GLY A 89 -12.62 5.84 -7.71
N ARG A 90 -12.43 4.53 -7.83
CA ARG A 90 -13.42 3.62 -8.41
C ARG A 90 -14.48 3.36 -7.35
N ARG A 91 -15.70 3.83 -7.61
CA ARG A 91 -16.92 3.48 -6.86
C ARG A 91 -16.91 1.98 -6.52
N TRP A 92 -16.57 1.66 -5.28
CA TRP A 92 -16.58 0.29 -4.78
C TRP A 92 -18.04 -0.14 -4.68
N HIS A 93 -18.50 -0.92 -5.66
CA HIS A 93 -19.58 -1.85 -5.37
C HIS A 93 -18.99 -2.90 -4.44
N VAL A 94 -19.09 -2.66 -3.13
CA VAL A 94 -19.00 -3.73 -2.15
C VAL A 94 -20.13 -4.69 -2.52
N ARG A 95 -19.82 -5.70 -3.35
CA ARG A 95 -20.63 -6.91 -3.35
C ARG A 95 -20.39 -7.50 -1.98
N GLU A 96 -21.29 -7.16 -1.06
CA GLU A 96 -21.47 -7.87 0.19
C GLU A 96 -21.30 -9.34 -0.13
N PHE A 97 -20.20 -9.94 0.34
CA PHE A 97 -20.09 -11.38 0.48
C PHE A 97 -21.10 -11.74 1.58
N ARG A 98 -22.39 -11.75 1.23
CA ARG A 98 -23.40 -12.43 2.02
C ARG A 98 -22.95 -13.88 2.05
N GLN A 99 -22.38 -14.27 3.19
CA GLN A 99 -22.30 -15.65 3.61
C GLN A 99 -23.65 -16.28 3.29
N ARG A 100 -23.66 -17.31 2.43
CA ARG A 100 -24.85 -18.13 2.26
C ARG A 100 -25.20 -18.66 3.65
N PRO A 101 -26.42 -18.42 4.18
CA PRO A 101 -26.84 -19.19 5.34
C PRO A 101 -26.85 -20.65 4.89
N SER A 102 -25.97 -21.45 5.49
CA SER A 102 -26.05 -22.89 5.42
C SER A 102 -27.43 -23.26 5.98
N SER A 103 -28.34 -23.60 5.09
CA SER A 103 -29.67 -24.09 5.47
C SER A 103 -29.64 -25.59 5.29
N LEU A 104 -29.65 -26.25 6.46
CA LEU A 104 -30.07 -27.60 6.82
C LEU A 104 -30.69 -28.46 5.71
#